data_AF-A0A8S9UV34-F1
#
_entry.id   AF-A0A8S9UV34-F1
#
_cell.length_a   1.000
_cell.length_b   1.000
_cell.length_c   1.000
_cell.angle_alpha   90.00
_cell.angle_beta   90.00
_cell.angle_gamma   90.00
#
_symmetry.space_group_name_H-M   'P 1'
#
loop_
_entity.id
_entity.type
_entity.pdbx_description
1 polymer ?
#
loop_
_entity_poly.entity_id
_entity_poly.type
_entity_poly.pdbx_seq_one_letter_code
_entity_poly.pdbx_strand_id
1 'polypeptide(L)'
;MWKEDINSLTNTERSVDLTTINQLADITKVNKLLIKLLEMRARLDFVHARQGLAILNADPLPSDLKEVLHIEEQHIHEAYGMDTYAASSQEDQSRGHQGSSLPQRYAKATSGDIIVNTYFCILRQSNSVPKEEVDGSLEDLIALSNQEAFIKWRDLFKEELSLPTMKRRKVTSADIQEWLLAHLEALWHFFAFIPFPEYEAKTRWTHDHLLQWGLIETYLQLSTDWQTMIALMI
;
A
#
# COMPACT_ATOMS: atom_id res chain seq x y z
N MET A 1 16.79 32.07 -3.30
CA MET A 1 16.10 33.32 -2.96
C MET A 1 14.99 33.12 -1.92
N TRP A 2 13.92 32.34 -2.16
CA TRP A 2 12.79 32.27 -1.22
C TRP A 2 13.09 31.77 0.22
N LYS A 3 14.10 30.91 0.40
CA LYS A 3 14.49 30.39 1.73
C LYS A 3 15.12 31.46 2.64
N GLU A 4 15.78 32.46 2.07
CA GLU A 4 16.45 33.53 2.84
C GLU A 4 15.44 34.55 3.36
N ASP A 5 14.39 34.84 2.58
CA ASP A 5 13.33 35.77 2.97
C ASP A 5 12.46 35.21 4.11
N ILE A 6 12.24 33.89 4.16
CA ILE A 6 11.41 33.24 5.20
C ILE A 6 12.03 33.39 6.60
N ASN A 7 13.36 33.32 6.69
CA ASN A 7 14.07 33.42 7.97
C ASN A 7 14.41 34.88 8.33
N SER A 8 14.07 35.84 7.47
CA SER A 8 14.28 37.25 7.75
C SER A 8 13.19 37.78 8.70
N LEU A 9 13.62 38.20 9.89
CA LEU A 9 12.77 38.89 10.87
C LEU A 9 12.85 40.39 10.59
N THR A 10 11.70 41.01 10.34
CA THR A 10 11.58 42.48 10.36
C THR A 10 11.78 43.00 11.80
N ASN A 11 12.22 44.25 11.95
CA ASN A 11 12.50 44.83 13.27
C ASN A 11 11.27 44.81 14.20
N THR A 12 10.07 44.87 13.63
CA THR A 12 8.81 44.76 14.37
C THR A 12 8.51 43.33 14.80
N GLU A 13 8.75 42.32 13.95
CA GLU A 13 8.56 40.91 14.30
C GLU A 13 9.53 40.45 15.40
N ARG A 14 10.74 41.01 15.46
CA ARG A 14 11.75 40.68 16.49
C ARG A 14 11.35 41.16 17.89
N SER A 15 10.57 42.23 17.99
CA SER A 15 10.14 42.80 19.28
C SER A 15 8.75 42.33 19.72
N VAL A 16 8.13 41.38 19.01
CA VAL A 16 6.81 40.84 19.36
C VAL A 16 6.95 39.87 20.52
N ASP A 17 6.23 40.15 21.61
CA ASP A 17 6.07 39.22 22.72
C ASP A 17 4.98 38.19 22.39
N LEU A 18 5.38 36.93 22.23
CA LEU A 18 4.48 35.81 21.91
C LEU A 18 3.45 35.54 23.01
N THR A 19 3.71 35.93 24.26
CA THR A 19 2.75 35.72 25.38
C THR A 19 1.49 36.58 25.25
N THR A 20 1.57 37.66 24.50
CA THR A 20 0.44 38.58 24.25
C THR A 20 -0.45 38.16 23.08
N ILE A 21 -0.05 37.12 22.34
CA ILE A 21 -0.74 36.63 21.15
C ILE A 21 -1.43 35.31 21.48
N ASN A 22 -2.65 35.11 20.98
CA ASN A 22 -3.27 33.79 20.99
C ASN A 22 -2.54 32.86 20.01
N GLN A 23 -1.56 32.11 20.52
CA GLN A 23 -0.73 31.20 19.73
C GLN A 23 -1.52 30.01 19.16
N LEU A 24 -2.67 29.69 19.73
CA LEU A 24 -3.56 28.63 19.24
C LEU A 24 -4.47 29.09 18.10
N ALA A 25 -4.55 30.40 17.81
CA ALA A 25 -5.35 30.90 16.70
C ALA A 25 -4.73 30.54 15.35
N ASP A 26 -5.45 29.79 14.51
CA ASP A 26 -5.00 29.41 13.17
C ASP A 26 -5.20 30.56 12.16
N ILE A 27 -4.39 31.60 12.31
CA ILE A 27 -4.44 32.81 11.49
C ILE A 27 -3.08 33.02 10.84
N THR A 28 -3.07 33.39 9.56
CA THR A 28 -1.85 33.55 8.74
C THR A 28 -0.80 34.45 9.40
N LYS A 29 -1.21 35.52 10.09
CA LYS A 29 -0.31 36.44 10.81
C LYS A 29 0.40 35.76 11.98
N VAL A 30 -0.33 34.97 12.77
CA VAL A 30 0.22 34.20 13.91
C VAL A 30 1.13 33.10 13.38
N ASN A 31 0.71 32.37 12.34
CA ASN A 31 1.49 31.29 11.75
C ASN A 31 2.83 31.78 11.19
N LYS A 32 2.86 32.95 10.53
CA LYS A 32 4.12 33.57 10.08
C LYS A 32 5.05 33.90 11.24
N LEU A 33 4.53 34.40 12.36
CA LEU A 33 5.34 34.71 13.55
C LEU A 33 5.88 33.43 14.21
N LEU A 34 5.04 32.41 14.40
CA LEU A 34 5.44 31.12 14.98
C LEU A 34 6.51 30.43 14.12
N ILE A 35 6.38 30.48 12.79
CA ILE A 35 7.37 29.89 11.87
C ILE A 35 8.74 30.55 12.01
N LYS A 36 8.78 31.87 12.24
CA LYS A 36 10.02 32.67 12.29
C LYS A 36 10.67 32.71 13.67
N LEU A 37 9.88 32.71 14.74
CA LEU A 37 10.36 32.94 16.11
C LEU A 37 10.55 31.66 16.92
N LEU A 38 9.87 30.57 16.54
CA LEU A 38 9.94 29.31 17.28
C LEU A 38 10.74 28.26 16.52
N GLU A 39 11.45 27.43 17.29
CA GLU A 39 12.08 26.24 16.75
C GLU A 39 11.04 25.25 16.21
N MET A 40 11.47 24.38 15.29
CA MET A 40 10.61 23.43 14.60
C MET A 40 9.82 22.53 15.58
N ARG A 41 10.40 22.17 16.72
CA ARG A 41 9.71 21.37 17.74
C ARG A 41 8.56 22.12 18.39
N ALA A 42 8.82 23.31 18.92
CA ALA A 42 7.77 24.13 19.55
C ALA A 42 6.63 24.41 18.56
N ARG A 43 6.94 24.61 17.28
CA ARG A 43 5.93 24.75 16.21
C ARG A 43 5.05 23.51 16.06
N LEU A 44 5.62 22.31 16.15
CA LEU A 44 4.88 21.04 16.07
C LEU A 44 3.92 20.90 17.26
N ASP A 45 4.35 21.28 18.46
CA ASP A 45 3.53 21.20 19.67
C ASP A 45 2.28 22.10 19.55
N PHE A 46 2.42 23.30 18.96
CA PHE A 46 1.26 24.15 18.65
C PHE A 46 0.30 23.54 17.62
N VAL A 47 0.83 22.84 16.62
CA VAL A 47 -0.02 22.12 15.64
C VAL A 47 -0.79 21.00 16.33
N HIS A 48 -0.13 20.22 17.19
CA HIS A 48 -0.79 19.18 17.98
C HIS A 48 -1.87 19.75 18.88
N ALA A 49 -1.57 20.82 19.62
CA ALA A 49 -2.52 21.49 20.51
C ALA A 49 -3.76 22.01 19.76
N ARG A 50 -3.59 22.56 18.55
CA ARG A 50 -4.71 23.03 17.71
C ARG A 50 -5.59 21.89 17.20
N GLN A 51 -4.99 20.74 16.93
CA GLN A 51 -5.69 19.55 16.45
C GLN A 51 -6.29 18.70 17.59
N GLY A 52 -6.08 19.10 18.85
CA GLY A 52 -6.48 18.29 20.01
C GLY A 52 -5.69 16.98 20.13
N LEU A 53 -4.51 16.90 19.50
CA LEU A 53 -3.64 15.74 19.55
C LEU A 53 -2.74 15.83 20.78
N ALA A 54 -2.39 14.67 21.34
CA ALA A 54 -1.41 14.59 22.42
C ALA A 54 -0.07 15.17 21.95
N ILE A 55 0.55 16.01 22.77
CA ILE A 55 1.90 16.54 22.52
C ILE A 55 2.86 15.36 22.67
N LEU A 56 3.69 15.14 21.64
CA LEU A 56 4.69 14.09 21.67
C LEU A 56 5.70 14.39 22.79
N ASN A 57 6.13 13.37 23.54
CA ASN A 57 7.24 13.56 24.47
C ASN A 57 8.53 13.87 23.69
N ALA A 58 9.36 14.71 24.30
CA ALA A 58 10.69 15.04 23.79
C ALA A 58 11.77 14.11 24.35
N ASP A 59 11.36 13.06 25.06
CA ASP A 59 12.28 12.12 25.67
C ASP A 59 13.15 11.48 24.58
N PRO A 60 14.47 11.42 24.80
CA PRO A 60 15.34 10.70 23.87
C PRO A 60 14.83 9.28 23.71
N LEU A 61 14.88 8.78 22.47
CA LEU A 61 14.50 7.40 22.19
C LEU A 61 15.26 6.47 23.13
N PRO A 62 14.59 5.48 23.74
CA PRO A 62 15.25 4.54 24.63
C PRO A 62 16.44 3.88 23.92
N SER A 63 17.57 3.71 24.60
CA SER A 63 18.78 3.08 24.01
C SER A 63 18.52 1.63 23.57
N ASP A 64 17.50 1.01 24.15
CA ASP A 64 16.94 -0.31 23.93
C ASP A 64 15.76 -0.31 22.93
N LEU A 65 15.51 0.78 22.20
CA LEU A 65 14.43 0.87 21.21
C LEU A 65 14.40 -0.31 20.24
N LYS A 66 15.57 -0.82 19.83
CA LYS A 66 15.66 -1.96 18.93
C LYS A 66 15.15 -3.25 19.56
N GLU A 67 15.38 -3.43 20.85
CA GLU A 67 14.90 -4.56 21.62
C GLU A 67 13.39 -4.44 21.89
N VAL A 68 12.93 -3.23 22.27
CA VAL A 68 11.50 -2.93 22.43
C VAL A 68 10.72 -3.15 21.14
N LEU A 69 11.25 -2.67 20.00
CA LEU A 69 10.63 -2.89 18.69
C LEU A 69 10.59 -4.37 18.33
N HIS A 70 11.63 -5.13 18.66
CA HIS A 70 11.66 -6.56 18.38
C HIS A 70 10.64 -7.33 19.22
N ILE A 71 10.47 -6.95 20.49
CA ILE A 71 9.46 -7.52 21.39
C ILE A 71 8.06 -7.17 20.90
N GLU A 72 7.81 -5.93 20.50
CA GLU A 72 6.51 -5.50 19.98
C GLU A 72 6.20 -6.20 18.65
N GLU A 73 7.17 -6.31 17.76
CA GLU A 73 7.05 -7.09 16.52
C GLU A 73 6.68 -8.55 16.83
N GLN A 74 7.34 -9.16 17.81
CA GLN A 74 7.00 -10.53 18.24
C GLN A 74 5.57 -10.61 18.78
N HIS A 75 5.13 -9.69 19.63
CA HIS A 75 3.75 -9.67 20.14
C HIS A 75 2.72 -9.51 19.03
N ILE A 76 3.02 -8.69 18.01
CA ILE A 76 2.16 -8.51 16.85
C ILE A 76 2.05 -9.84 16.08
N HIS A 77 3.19 -10.49 15.79
CA HIS A 77 3.20 -11.79 15.10
C HIS A 77 2.41 -12.84 15.88
N GLU A 78 2.58 -12.91 17.20
CA GLU A 78 1.82 -13.80 18.08
C GLU A 78 0.31 -13.50 18.06
N ALA A 79 -0.09 -12.22 18.08
CA ALA A 79 -1.49 -11.82 17.98
C ALA A 79 -2.14 -12.19 16.64
N TYR A 80 -1.34 -12.24 15.57
CA TYR A 80 -1.75 -12.74 14.24
C TYR A 80 -1.67 -14.27 14.11
N GLY A 81 -1.32 -15.00 15.19
CA GLY A 81 -1.23 -16.45 15.19
C GLY A 81 0.05 -17.01 14.55
N MET A 82 1.07 -16.17 14.33
CA MET A 82 2.42 -16.61 14.00
C MET A 82 3.20 -16.78 15.32
N ASP A 83 3.03 -17.92 15.98
CA ASP A 83 3.87 -18.25 17.12
C ASP A 83 5.30 -18.62 16.66
N THR A 84 6.27 -18.50 17.57
CA THR A 84 7.67 -18.84 17.32
C THR A 84 7.88 -20.32 16.96
N TYR A 85 6.86 -21.16 17.20
CA TYR A 85 6.83 -22.57 16.81
C TYR A 85 6.48 -22.75 15.31
N ALA A 86 5.66 -21.87 14.74
CA ALA A 86 5.40 -21.83 13.30
C ALA A 86 6.60 -21.34 12.47
N ALA A 87 7.47 -20.50 13.04
CA ALA A 87 8.66 -19.98 12.35
C ALA A 87 9.74 -21.06 12.11
N SER A 88 9.86 -22.06 13.00
CA SER A 88 10.79 -23.19 12.84
C SER A 88 10.20 -24.37 12.07
N SER A 89 8.89 -24.36 11.78
CA SER A 89 8.24 -25.39 10.97
C SER A 89 8.33 -25.15 9.45
N GLN A 90 9.02 -24.11 9.00
CA GLN A 90 9.47 -24.00 7.61
C GLN A 90 10.73 -24.86 7.38
N GLU A 91 10.64 -26.15 7.68
CA GLU A 91 11.51 -27.12 7.04
C GLU A 91 11.10 -27.23 5.57
N ASP A 92 12.08 -27.02 4.71
CA ASP A 92 12.11 -27.29 3.27
C ASP A 92 11.07 -28.33 2.80
N GLN A 93 9.90 -27.88 2.35
CA GLN A 93 9.03 -28.67 1.47
C GLN A 93 9.17 -28.21 0.03
N SER A 94 10.43 -28.10 -0.38
CA SER A 94 10.83 -28.34 -1.76
C SER A 94 10.53 -29.81 -2.09
N ARG A 95 9.36 -30.05 -2.71
CA ARG A 95 8.86 -31.29 -3.36
C ARG A 95 7.72 -31.99 -2.61
N GLY A 96 6.52 -31.89 -3.16
CA GLY A 96 5.52 -32.95 -3.02
C GLY A 96 4.06 -32.51 -2.95
N HIS A 97 3.44 -32.41 -4.13
CA HIS A 97 2.03 -32.71 -4.40
C HIS A 97 0.89 -31.81 -3.87
N GLN A 98 0.22 -31.19 -4.87
CA GLN A 98 -1.20 -31.37 -5.22
C GLN A 98 -2.25 -30.99 -4.16
N GLY A 99 -2.83 -29.82 -4.37
CA GLY A 99 -4.11 -29.42 -3.81
C GLY A 99 -4.20 -27.91 -3.72
N SER A 100 -4.78 -27.29 -4.76
CA SER A 100 -5.30 -25.91 -4.82
C SER A 100 -5.08 -25.08 -3.54
N SER A 101 -3.83 -24.67 -3.29
CA SER A 101 -3.53 -23.67 -2.29
C SER A 101 -3.34 -22.37 -3.05
N LEU A 102 -4.12 -21.36 -2.68
CA LEU A 102 -3.99 -20.04 -3.28
C LEU A 102 -2.52 -19.62 -3.16
N PRO A 103 -1.90 -19.17 -4.26
CA PRO A 103 -0.49 -18.82 -4.27
C PRO A 103 -0.21 -17.77 -3.20
N GLN A 104 0.88 -17.98 -2.45
CA GLN A 104 1.33 -17.00 -1.47
C GLN A 104 1.72 -15.71 -2.19
N ARG A 105 1.18 -14.58 -1.70
CA ARG A 105 1.38 -13.26 -2.31
C ARG A 105 2.87 -12.94 -2.40
N TYR A 106 3.31 -12.50 -3.58
CA TYR A 106 4.68 -12.09 -3.82
C TYR A 106 5.08 -10.95 -2.88
N ALA A 107 6.24 -11.10 -2.24
CA ALA A 107 6.70 -10.19 -1.20
C ALA A 107 6.78 -8.75 -1.71
N LYS A 108 6.18 -7.82 -0.96
CA LYS A 108 6.29 -6.38 -1.23
C LYS A 108 7.72 -5.95 -0.94
N ALA A 109 8.37 -5.28 -1.90
CA ALA A 109 9.64 -4.64 -1.63
C ALA A 109 9.40 -3.47 -0.66
N THR A 110 9.78 -3.67 0.61
CA THR A 110 9.93 -2.62 1.63
C THR A 110 8.66 -1.82 1.95
N SER A 111 7.70 -2.44 2.64
CA SER A 111 6.47 -1.78 3.08
C SER A 111 6.71 -0.83 4.25
N GLY A 112 7.08 0.42 3.98
CA GLY A 112 6.98 1.51 4.97
C GLY A 112 5.58 2.16 4.95
N ASP A 113 5.14 2.76 6.07
CA ASP A 113 3.83 3.45 6.19
C ASP A 113 3.55 4.48 5.08
N ILE A 114 4.61 5.10 4.56
CA ILE A 114 4.54 6.06 3.45
C ILE A 114 4.00 5.42 2.17
N ILE A 115 4.32 4.13 1.91
CA ILE A 115 3.82 3.40 0.73
C ILE A 115 2.35 3.06 0.90
N VAL A 116 1.89 2.77 2.12
CA VAL A 116 0.48 2.42 2.38
C VAL A 116 -0.43 3.64 2.18
N ASN A 117 -0.06 4.78 2.76
CA ASN A 117 -0.89 5.99 2.67
C ASN A 117 -0.98 6.52 1.22
N THR A 118 0.15 6.54 0.52
CA THR A 118 0.19 6.93 -0.91
C THR A 118 -0.50 5.91 -1.80
N TYR A 119 -0.41 4.61 -1.52
CA TYR A 119 -1.18 3.57 -2.22
C TYR A 119 -2.68 3.84 -2.12
N PHE A 120 -3.18 4.15 -0.92
CA PHE A 120 -4.59 4.52 -0.74
C PHE A 120 -4.94 5.84 -1.45
N CYS A 121 -4.04 6.83 -1.47
CA CYS A 121 -4.24 8.05 -2.25
C CYS A 121 -4.36 7.76 -3.75
N ILE A 122 -3.44 6.97 -4.32
CA ILE A 122 -3.46 6.54 -5.72
C ILE A 122 -4.77 5.80 -6.02
N LEU A 123 -5.24 4.92 -5.13
CA LEU A 123 -6.51 4.21 -5.32
C LEU A 123 -7.75 5.10 -5.21
N ARG A 124 -7.71 6.19 -4.44
CA ARG A 124 -8.84 7.13 -4.30
C ARG A 124 -8.92 8.18 -5.39
N GLN A 125 -7.80 8.57 -5.98
CA GLN A 125 -7.78 9.59 -7.04
C GLN A 125 -8.55 9.10 -8.29
N SER A 126 -9.37 9.94 -8.92
CA SER A 126 -9.90 9.59 -10.25
C SER A 126 -8.76 9.60 -11.27
N ASN A 127 -8.80 8.73 -12.28
CA ASN A 127 -7.78 8.65 -13.34
C ASN A 127 -7.59 9.96 -14.15
N SER A 128 -8.32 11.03 -13.81
CA SER A 128 -8.37 12.33 -14.45
C SER A 128 -7.54 13.44 -13.77
N VAL A 129 -6.95 13.19 -12.59
CA VAL A 129 -6.19 14.21 -11.85
C VAL A 129 -4.71 14.18 -12.27
N PRO A 130 -4.09 15.32 -12.63
CA PRO A 130 -2.66 15.39 -12.87
C PRO A 130 -1.89 15.04 -11.60
N LYS A 131 -1.05 14.02 -11.68
CA LYS A 131 -0.31 13.46 -10.55
C LYS A 131 0.79 14.43 -10.12
N GLU A 132 0.85 14.77 -8.83
CA GLU A 132 1.96 15.54 -8.26
C GLU A 132 3.28 14.76 -8.43
N GLU A 133 4.40 15.46 -8.67
CA GLU A 133 5.71 14.85 -8.98
C GLU A 133 6.18 13.80 -7.96
N VAL A 134 5.77 13.93 -6.69
CA VAL A 134 6.12 13.00 -5.60
C VAL A 134 5.39 11.66 -5.75
N ASP A 135 4.11 11.69 -6.12
CA ASP A 135 3.27 10.49 -6.27
C ASP A 135 3.66 9.68 -7.51
N GLY A 136 4.10 10.33 -8.59
CA GLY A 136 4.48 9.65 -9.83
C GLY A 136 5.66 8.68 -9.66
N SER A 137 6.68 9.07 -8.91
CA SER A 137 7.87 8.22 -8.66
C SER A 137 7.53 6.93 -7.89
N LEU A 138 6.56 7.00 -7.00
CA LEU A 138 6.15 5.87 -6.18
C LEU A 138 5.14 4.98 -6.91
N GLU A 139 4.29 5.57 -7.75
CA GLU A 139 3.46 4.83 -8.69
C GLU A 139 4.31 4.01 -9.67
N ASP A 140 5.39 4.58 -10.18
CA ASP A 140 6.35 3.85 -11.03
C ASP A 140 6.95 2.66 -10.28
N LEU A 141 7.26 2.81 -8.99
CA LEU A 141 7.75 1.72 -8.14
C LEU A 141 6.69 0.62 -7.98
N ILE A 142 5.44 0.98 -7.69
CA ILE A 142 4.32 0.03 -7.58
C ILE A 142 4.12 -0.72 -8.91
N ALA A 143 4.11 0.01 -10.03
CA ALA A 143 3.97 -0.57 -11.36
C ALA A 143 5.11 -1.52 -11.71
N LEU A 144 6.34 -1.17 -11.32
CA LEU A 144 7.53 -2.02 -11.52
C LEU A 144 7.47 -3.28 -10.65
N SER A 145 7.04 -3.15 -9.40
CA SER A 145 6.87 -4.29 -8.48
C SER A 145 5.83 -5.29 -9.01
N ASN A 146 4.68 -4.82 -9.47
CA ASN A 146 3.69 -5.69 -10.13
C ASN A 146 4.23 -6.33 -11.41
N GLN A 147 5.00 -5.59 -12.21
CA GLN A 147 5.60 -6.11 -13.43
C GLN A 147 6.63 -7.22 -13.16
N GLU A 148 7.46 -7.05 -12.13
CA GLU A 148 8.42 -8.09 -11.69
C GLU A 148 7.69 -9.32 -11.17
N ALA A 149 6.65 -9.14 -10.35
CA ALA A 149 5.81 -10.22 -9.86
C ALA A 149 5.13 -10.97 -11.03
N PHE A 150 4.62 -10.26 -12.02
CA PHE A 150 4.03 -10.86 -13.21
C PHE A 150 5.02 -11.74 -13.99
N ILE A 151 6.26 -11.26 -14.20
CA ILE A 151 7.29 -12.05 -14.90
C ILE A 151 7.60 -13.32 -14.11
N LYS A 152 7.75 -13.22 -12.79
CA LYS A 152 8.00 -14.37 -11.92
C LYS A 152 6.83 -15.34 -11.90
N TRP A 153 5.60 -14.85 -11.77
CA TRP A 153 4.39 -15.67 -11.84
C TRP A 153 4.32 -16.45 -13.15
N ARG A 154 4.52 -15.76 -14.28
CA ARG A 154 4.54 -16.40 -15.59
C ARG A 154 5.59 -17.50 -15.65
N ASP A 155 6.82 -17.22 -15.21
CA ASP A 155 7.91 -18.17 -15.33
C ASP A 155 7.71 -19.42 -14.44
N LEU A 156 7.08 -19.24 -13.27
CA LEU A 156 6.75 -20.33 -12.35
C LEU A 156 5.56 -21.18 -12.83
N PHE A 157 4.50 -20.54 -13.31
CA PHE A 157 3.21 -21.21 -13.55
C PHE A 157 2.87 -21.42 -15.03
N LYS A 158 3.80 -21.14 -15.97
CA LYS A 158 3.55 -21.30 -17.41
C LYS A 158 3.08 -22.69 -17.83
N GLU A 159 3.63 -23.74 -17.22
CA GLU A 159 3.30 -25.13 -17.58
C GLU A 159 2.04 -25.61 -16.88
N GLU A 160 1.87 -25.21 -15.61
CA GLU A 160 0.71 -25.58 -14.79
C GLU A 160 -0.59 -24.92 -15.27
N LEU A 161 -0.54 -23.62 -15.58
CA LEU A 161 -1.71 -22.87 -16.03
C LEU A 161 -1.84 -22.84 -17.57
N SER A 162 -0.97 -23.55 -18.30
CA SER A 162 -0.96 -23.57 -19.77
C SER A 162 -0.96 -22.15 -20.40
N LEU A 163 -0.09 -21.27 -19.89
CA LEU A 163 -0.07 -19.86 -20.30
C LEU A 163 0.27 -19.70 -21.79
N PRO A 164 -0.35 -18.74 -22.50
CA PRO A 164 -0.05 -18.47 -23.90
C PRO A 164 1.43 -18.14 -24.12
N THR A 165 2.03 -18.73 -25.16
CA THR A 165 3.43 -18.43 -25.53
C THR A 165 3.52 -17.02 -26.13
N MET A 166 4.11 -16.10 -25.36
CA MET A 166 4.22 -14.71 -25.76
C MET A 166 5.51 -14.47 -26.55
N LYS A 167 5.39 -14.09 -27.83
CA LYS A 167 6.54 -13.87 -28.74
C LYS A 167 7.26 -12.52 -28.54
N ARG A 168 6.76 -11.66 -27.64
CA ARG A 168 7.28 -10.29 -27.44
C ARG A 168 8.42 -10.26 -26.42
N ARG A 169 9.41 -9.38 -26.64
CA ARG A 169 10.54 -9.17 -25.71
C ARG A 169 10.12 -8.49 -24.39
N LYS A 170 9.09 -7.64 -24.42
CA LYS A 170 8.44 -7.08 -23.22
C LYS A 170 7.02 -7.58 -23.22
N VAL A 171 6.70 -8.43 -22.25
CA VAL A 171 5.37 -8.98 -22.04
C VAL A 171 4.78 -8.28 -20.83
N THR A 172 3.60 -7.73 -20.97
CA THR A 172 2.88 -7.05 -19.90
C THR A 172 1.63 -7.86 -19.58
N SER A 173 1.14 -7.75 -18.35
CA SER A 173 -0.15 -8.35 -17.93
C SER A 173 -1.30 -8.00 -18.87
N ALA A 174 -1.29 -6.80 -19.47
CA ALA A 174 -2.25 -6.37 -20.48
C ALA A 174 -2.32 -7.29 -21.71
N ASP A 175 -1.21 -7.93 -22.09
CA ASP A 175 -1.17 -8.80 -23.27
C ASP A 175 -1.95 -10.10 -23.07
N ILE A 176 -2.15 -10.55 -21.82
CA ILE A 176 -2.83 -11.81 -21.48
C ILE A 176 -4.25 -11.62 -20.93
N GLN A 177 -4.77 -10.39 -20.85
CA GLN A 177 -6.06 -10.10 -20.20
C GLN A 177 -7.24 -10.89 -20.79
N GLU A 178 -7.36 -10.91 -22.12
CA GLU A 178 -8.44 -11.66 -22.80
C GLU A 178 -8.37 -13.17 -22.48
N TRP A 179 -7.16 -13.71 -22.40
CA TRP A 179 -6.96 -15.11 -22.07
C TRP A 179 -7.27 -15.40 -20.59
N LEU A 180 -6.89 -14.50 -19.68
CA LEU A 180 -7.19 -14.61 -18.25
C LEU A 180 -8.69 -14.55 -17.98
N LEU A 181 -9.45 -13.73 -18.71
CA LEU A 181 -10.91 -13.70 -18.61
C LEU A 181 -11.56 -15.03 -19.04
N ALA A 182 -10.95 -15.76 -19.96
CA ALA A 182 -11.39 -17.10 -20.34
C ALA A 182 -10.96 -18.19 -19.34
N HIS A 183 -9.96 -17.93 -18.48
CA HIS A 183 -9.40 -18.89 -17.52
C HIS A 183 -9.36 -18.27 -16.11
N LEU A 184 -10.52 -18.25 -15.46
CA LEU A 184 -10.69 -17.57 -14.16
C LEU A 184 -9.80 -18.12 -13.05
N GLU A 185 -9.51 -19.41 -13.05
CA GLU A 185 -8.58 -20.00 -12.08
C GLU A 185 -7.20 -19.34 -12.19
N ALA A 186 -6.72 -19.12 -13.42
CA ALA A 186 -5.46 -18.41 -13.66
C ALA A 186 -5.57 -16.92 -13.32
N LEU A 187 -6.74 -16.30 -13.52
CA LEU A 187 -7.01 -14.91 -13.13
C LEU A 187 -6.96 -14.73 -11.61
N TRP A 188 -7.68 -15.55 -10.85
CA TRP A 188 -7.66 -15.52 -9.39
C TRP A 188 -6.26 -15.81 -8.85
N HIS A 189 -5.59 -16.82 -9.42
CA HIS A 189 -4.22 -17.15 -9.06
C HIS A 189 -3.26 -15.98 -9.34
N PHE A 190 -3.41 -15.28 -10.47
CA PHE A 190 -2.61 -14.11 -10.79
C PHE A 190 -2.83 -12.97 -9.78
N PHE A 191 -4.08 -12.61 -9.50
CA PHE A 191 -4.43 -11.54 -8.56
C PHE A 191 -4.08 -11.86 -7.10
N ALA A 192 -4.10 -13.15 -6.71
CA ALA A 192 -3.59 -13.61 -5.42
C ALA A 192 -2.06 -13.50 -5.33
N PHE A 193 -1.36 -13.75 -6.45
CA PHE A 193 0.10 -13.72 -6.49
C PHE A 193 0.71 -12.31 -6.48
N ILE A 194 0.14 -11.34 -7.20
CA ILE A 194 0.75 -10.00 -7.33
C ILE A 194 0.73 -9.17 -6.03
N PRO A 195 1.70 -8.27 -5.80
CA PRO A 195 1.80 -7.51 -4.55
C PRO A 195 0.73 -6.42 -4.41
N PHE A 196 0.32 -5.77 -5.51
CA PHE A 196 -0.65 -4.66 -5.53
C PHE A 196 -1.79 -4.91 -6.53
N PRO A 197 -2.75 -5.79 -6.19
CA PRO A 197 -3.82 -6.20 -7.11
C PRO A 197 -4.81 -5.09 -7.42
N GLU A 198 -5.13 -4.24 -6.45
CA GLU A 198 -6.11 -3.17 -6.64
C GLU A 198 -5.58 -2.11 -7.62
N TYR A 199 -4.28 -1.81 -7.55
CA TYR A 199 -3.62 -0.93 -8.51
C TYR A 199 -3.62 -1.52 -9.92
N GLU A 200 -3.33 -2.81 -10.04
CA GLU A 200 -3.36 -3.51 -11.34
C GLU A 200 -4.74 -3.41 -11.98
N ALA A 201 -5.80 -3.75 -11.22
CA ALA A 201 -7.19 -3.68 -11.66
C ALA A 201 -7.61 -2.26 -12.04
N LYS A 202 -7.15 -1.24 -11.29
CA LYS A 202 -7.55 0.14 -11.54
C LYS A 202 -6.88 0.76 -12.77
N THR A 203 -5.61 0.45 -13.01
CA THR A 203 -4.79 1.17 -14.00
C THR A 203 -4.63 0.43 -15.32
N ARG A 204 -4.56 -0.90 -15.30
CA ARG A 204 -4.26 -1.70 -16.50
C ARG A 204 -5.48 -2.40 -17.07
N TRP A 205 -6.57 -2.56 -16.31
CA TRP A 205 -7.79 -3.16 -16.81
C TRP A 205 -8.76 -2.09 -17.30
N THR A 206 -9.38 -2.33 -18.45
CA THR A 206 -10.46 -1.48 -18.94
C THR A 206 -11.73 -1.75 -18.14
N HIS A 207 -12.63 -0.76 -18.10
CA HIS A 207 -13.92 -0.92 -17.43
C HIS A 207 -14.71 -2.11 -17.99
N ASP A 208 -14.65 -2.32 -19.31
CA ASP A 208 -15.34 -3.42 -19.99
C ASP A 208 -14.81 -4.80 -19.55
N HIS A 209 -13.49 -4.96 -19.39
CA HIS A 209 -12.90 -6.21 -18.89
C HIS A 209 -13.33 -6.49 -17.45
N LEU A 210 -13.41 -5.47 -16.59
CA LEU A 210 -13.88 -5.63 -15.21
C LEU A 210 -15.37 -5.99 -15.14
N LEU A 211 -16.20 -5.41 -16.01
CA LEU A 211 -17.61 -5.79 -16.12
C LEU A 211 -17.77 -7.23 -16.58
N GLN A 212 -17.01 -7.64 -17.60
CA GLN A 212 -17.02 -9.03 -18.07
C GLN A 212 -16.61 -10.00 -16.96
N TRP A 213 -15.54 -9.68 -16.23
CA TRP A 213 -15.11 -10.48 -15.08
C TRP A 213 -16.24 -10.62 -14.04
N GLY A 214 -16.88 -9.52 -13.63
CA GLY A 214 -17.98 -9.56 -12.67
C GLY A 214 -19.20 -10.35 -13.15
N LEU A 215 -19.54 -10.28 -14.43
CA LEU A 215 -20.62 -11.08 -15.02
C LEU A 215 -20.30 -12.60 -14.97
N ILE A 216 -19.05 -12.96 -15.21
CA ILE A 216 -18.62 -14.35 -15.18
C ILE A 216 -18.59 -14.89 -13.74
N GLU A 217 -18.13 -14.11 -12.77
CA GLU A 217 -18.11 -14.51 -11.35
C GLU A 217 -19.52 -14.70 -10.79
N THR A 218 -20.43 -13.77 -11.05
CA THR A 218 -21.83 -13.88 -10.58
C THR A 218 -22.50 -15.14 -11.12
N TYR A 219 -22.27 -15.48 -12.39
CA TYR A 219 -22.78 -16.72 -12.99
C TYR A 219 -22.25 -17.97 -12.29
N LEU A 220 -20.94 -18.02 -11.98
CA LEU A 220 -20.35 -19.16 -11.28
C LEU A 220 -20.85 -19.31 -9.85
N GLN A 221 -21.00 -18.20 -9.12
CA GLN A 221 -21.51 -18.23 -7.77
C GLN A 221 -22.95 -18.75 -7.74
N LEU A 222 -23.81 -18.25 -8.63
CA LEU A 222 -25.16 -18.76 -8.82
C LEU A 222 -25.15 -20.26 -9.15
N SER A 223 -24.31 -20.70 -10.11
CA SER A 223 -24.21 -22.12 -10.48
C SER A 223 -23.79 -23.01 -9.31
N THR A 224 -22.87 -22.55 -8.47
CA THR A 224 -22.37 -23.29 -7.31
C THR A 224 -23.43 -23.37 -6.21
N ASP A 225 -24.17 -22.28 -5.99
CA ASP A 225 -25.28 -22.22 -5.03
C ASP A 225 -26.44 -23.13 -5.46
N TRP A 226 -26.76 -23.20 -6.76
CA TRP A 226 -27.76 -24.13 -7.29
C TRP A 226 -27.32 -25.60 -7.13
N GLN A 227 -26.05 -25.92 -7.37
CA GLN A 227 -25.52 -27.28 -7.21
C GLN A 227 -25.51 -27.73 -5.73
N THR A 228 -25.16 -26.82 -4.81
CA THR A 228 -25.21 -27.11 -3.36
C THR A 228 -26.65 -27.24 -2.85
N MET A 229 -27.59 -26.42 -3.34
CA MET A 229 -29.01 -26.58 -3.03
C MET A 229 -29.59 -27.91 -3.54
N ILE A 230 -29.24 -28.35 -4.75
CA ILE A 230 -29.66 -29.66 -5.29
C ILE A 230 -29.03 -30.80 -4.49
N ALA A 231 -27.75 -30.69 -4.10
CA ALA A 231 -27.07 -31.69 -3.28
C ALA A 231 -27.63 -31.80 -1.85
N LEU A 232 -28.26 -30.76 -1.32
CA LEU A 232 -28.99 -30.78 -0.03
C LEU A 232 -30.42 -31.31 -0.15
N MET A 233 -30.94 -31.45 -1.37
CA MET A 233 -32.30 -31.95 -1.66
C MET A 233 -32.33 -33.44 -2.05
N ILE A 234 -31.18 -34.10 -2.17
CA ILE A 234 -31.03 -35.56 -2.41
C ILE A 234 -30.53 -36.22 -1.14
#